data_AF-A0A9E5TV40-F1
#
_entry.id   AF-A0A9E5TV40-F1
#
_cell.length_a   1.000
_cell.length_b   1.000
_cell.length_c   1.000
_cell.angle_alpha   90.00
_cell.angle_beta   90.00
_cell.angle_gamma   90.00
#
_symmetry.space_group_name_H-M   'P 1'
#
loop_
_entity.id
_entity.type
_entity.pdbx_description
1 polymer ?
#
loop_
_entity_poly.entity_id
_entity_poly.type
_entity_poly.pdbx_seq_one_letter_code
_entity_poly.pdbx_strand_id
1 'polypeptide(L)'
;MLALLMALYFSGVAPLQQVVAPSVSFLPPYYWREFGLLEGLQNLCLLVTLLAALSAARVTRLRLDRMLLGLMMVGALFVLLEETDYGRHFFDLVRGQAGSLDPERWRRNLHSVTMADGQMLASWFKLAARLVLVTWFLLLPLLWRPPPGGWVARFLPSRWFTATVMLLLMVSALAHGLDDRGLGIIHGSQGNLHKNISEFGELLLYYLAMVYTVETAGRCVGGAETPDPAE
;
A
#
# COMPACT_ATOMS: atom_id res chain seq x y z
N MET A 1 -7.89 -12.38 2.76
CA MET A 1 -6.71 -12.24 1.89
C MET A 1 -5.43 -12.22 2.71
N LEU A 2 -5.15 -11.18 3.51
CA LEU A 2 -3.89 -11.05 4.25
C LEU A 2 -3.57 -12.23 5.19
N ALA A 3 -4.54 -12.66 6.01
CA ALA A 3 -4.37 -13.81 6.88
C ALA A 3 -4.04 -15.10 6.11
N LEU A 4 -4.56 -15.25 4.89
CA LEU A 4 -4.21 -16.37 4.01
C LEU A 4 -2.76 -16.26 3.54
N LEU A 5 -2.31 -15.08 3.09
CA LEU A 5 -0.91 -14.88 2.68
C LEU A 5 0.06 -15.15 3.83
N MET A 6 -0.26 -14.68 5.04
CA MET A 6 0.54 -14.98 6.22
C MET A 6 0.54 -16.47 6.54
N ALA A 7 -0.61 -17.13 6.50
CA ALA A 7 -0.70 -18.57 6.74
C ALA A 7 0.13 -19.35 5.72
N LEU A 8 0.10 -18.97 4.44
CA LEU A 8 0.91 -19.57 3.39
C LEU A 8 2.41 -19.33 3.64
N TYR A 9 2.80 -18.10 3.97
CA TYR A 9 4.19 -17.70 4.16
C TYR A 9 4.81 -18.37 5.40
N PHE A 10 4.12 -18.33 6.53
CA PHE A 10 4.57 -18.89 7.81
C PHE A 10 4.15 -20.36 8.02
N SER A 11 3.74 -21.06 6.95
CA SER A 11 3.27 -22.45 7.04
C SER A 11 4.39 -23.46 7.33
N GLY A 12 5.65 -23.09 7.10
CA GLY A 12 6.78 -24.02 7.05
C GLY A 12 6.79 -24.94 5.82
N VAL A 13 5.89 -24.72 4.84
CA VAL A 13 5.78 -25.53 3.62
C VAL A 13 6.34 -24.74 2.45
N ALA A 14 7.47 -25.19 1.90
CA ALA A 14 8.23 -24.42 0.91
C ALA A 14 7.41 -23.99 -0.32
N PRO A 15 6.62 -24.86 -0.98
CA PRO A 15 5.78 -24.44 -2.10
C PRO A 15 4.78 -23.32 -1.76
N LEU A 16 4.23 -23.30 -0.54
CA LEU A 16 3.23 -22.29 -0.14
C LEU A 16 3.88 -20.93 0.11
N GLN A 17 5.06 -20.92 0.74
CA GLN A 17 5.83 -19.69 0.96
C GLN A 17 6.29 -19.07 -0.36
N GLN A 18 6.66 -19.92 -1.33
CA GLN A 18 7.09 -19.51 -2.68
C GLN A 18 5.96 -18.90 -3.51
N VAL A 19 4.69 -19.18 -3.21
CA VAL A 19 3.56 -18.44 -3.83
C VAL A 19 3.53 -16.99 -3.36
N VAL A 20 3.83 -16.75 -2.08
CA VAL A 20 3.78 -15.41 -1.48
C VAL A 20 4.98 -14.57 -1.90
N ALA A 21 6.19 -15.16 -1.83
CA ALA A 21 7.44 -14.53 -2.24
C ALA A 21 8.36 -15.60 -2.89
N PRO A 22 8.34 -15.73 -4.23
CA PRO A 22 9.04 -16.78 -4.96
C PRO A 22 10.54 -16.55 -5.01
N SER A 23 11.31 -17.59 -5.22
CA SER A 23 12.72 -17.58 -5.61
C SER A 23 12.79 -17.87 -7.10
N VAL A 24 13.39 -16.98 -7.86
CA VAL A 24 13.44 -17.09 -9.33
C VAL A 24 14.89 -17.30 -9.75
N SER A 25 15.25 -18.52 -10.16
CA SER A 25 16.65 -18.94 -10.34
C SER A 25 17.42 -18.12 -11.38
N PHE A 26 16.74 -17.54 -12.37
CA PHE A 26 17.34 -16.69 -13.41
C PHE A 26 17.38 -15.20 -13.04
N LEU A 27 16.89 -14.83 -11.84
CA LEU A 27 16.91 -13.47 -11.32
C LEU A 27 17.80 -13.35 -10.09
N PRO A 28 18.44 -12.19 -9.87
CA PRO A 28 19.09 -11.88 -8.62
C PRO A 28 18.12 -11.93 -7.42
N PRO A 29 18.59 -12.34 -6.22
CA PRO A 29 17.72 -12.50 -5.04
C PRO A 29 16.91 -11.27 -4.63
N TYR A 30 17.42 -10.06 -4.90
CA TYR A 30 16.71 -8.83 -4.54
C TYR A 30 15.48 -8.54 -5.42
N TYR A 31 15.36 -9.16 -6.61
CA TYR A 31 14.18 -9.05 -7.47
C TYR A 31 13.11 -10.09 -7.17
N TRP A 32 13.45 -11.17 -6.46
CA TRP A 32 12.58 -12.33 -6.26
C TRP A 32 11.20 -11.98 -5.72
N ARG A 33 11.18 -11.09 -4.73
CA ARG A 33 9.96 -10.64 -4.06
C ARG A 33 8.96 -10.00 -5.01
N GLU A 34 9.42 -9.20 -5.97
CA GLU A 34 8.60 -8.39 -6.89
C GLU A 34 7.63 -9.23 -7.74
N PHE A 35 7.94 -10.52 -7.93
CA PHE A 35 7.13 -11.45 -8.70
C PHE A 35 6.18 -12.29 -7.83
N GLY A 36 6.13 -12.02 -6.53
CA GLY A 36 5.30 -12.73 -5.57
C GLY A 36 3.86 -12.23 -5.53
N LEU A 37 2.97 -13.08 -5.01
CA LEU A 37 1.57 -12.73 -4.83
C LEU A 37 1.38 -11.54 -3.88
N LEU A 38 2.26 -11.37 -2.89
CA LEU A 38 2.21 -10.25 -1.95
C LEU A 38 2.34 -8.90 -2.69
N GLU A 39 3.40 -8.77 -3.47
CA GLU A 39 3.71 -7.59 -4.30
C GLU A 39 2.68 -7.35 -5.39
N GLY A 40 2.27 -8.41 -6.08
CA GLY A 40 1.23 -8.32 -7.10
C GLY A 40 -0.08 -7.74 -6.53
N LEU A 41 -0.44 -8.13 -5.30
CA LEU A 41 -1.62 -7.60 -4.62
C LEU A 41 -1.43 -6.16 -4.12
N GLN A 42 -0.23 -5.78 -3.66
CA GLN A 42 0.10 -4.39 -3.33
C GLN A 42 -0.12 -3.48 -4.55
N ASN A 43 0.48 -3.84 -5.68
CA ASN A 43 0.37 -3.12 -6.94
C ASN A 43 -1.07 -3.09 -7.46
N LEU A 44 -1.82 -4.19 -7.33
CA LEU A 44 -3.23 -4.22 -7.70
C LEU A 44 -4.08 -3.27 -6.86
N CYS A 45 -3.86 -3.21 -5.53
CA CYS A 45 -4.59 -2.29 -4.66
C CYS A 45 -4.34 -0.83 -5.05
N LEU A 46 -3.08 -0.47 -5.34
CA LEU A 46 -2.70 0.87 -5.80
C LEU A 46 -3.30 1.20 -7.17
N LEU A 47 -3.31 0.25 -8.11
CA LEU A 47 -3.93 0.43 -9.42
C LEU A 47 -5.44 0.66 -9.30
N VAL A 48 -6.14 -0.14 -8.49
CA VAL A 48 -7.59 0.06 -8.25
C VAL A 48 -7.85 1.41 -7.58
N THR A 49 -7.02 1.82 -6.62
CA THR A 49 -7.07 3.15 -6.00
C THR A 49 -7.00 4.26 -7.05
N LEU A 50 -6.01 4.17 -7.95
CA LEU A 50 -5.80 5.12 -9.04
C LEU A 50 -7.02 5.19 -9.97
N LEU A 51 -7.51 4.04 -10.42
CA LEU A 51 -8.64 3.96 -11.34
C LEU A 51 -9.94 4.47 -10.71
N ALA A 52 -10.19 4.14 -9.44
CA ALA A 52 -11.37 4.62 -8.71
C ALA A 52 -11.36 6.15 -8.55
N ALA A 53 -10.23 6.72 -8.13
CA ALA A 53 -10.07 8.17 -8.00
C ALA A 53 -10.25 8.89 -9.35
N LEU A 54 -9.62 8.39 -10.42
CA LEU A 54 -9.74 8.94 -11.77
C LEU A 54 -11.19 8.90 -12.27
N SER A 55 -11.86 7.76 -12.08
CA SER A 55 -13.23 7.56 -12.54
C SER A 55 -14.19 8.54 -11.84
N ALA A 56 -14.07 8.69 -10.52
CA ALA A 56 -14.87 9.63 -9.75
C ALA A 56 -14.57 11.10 -10.09
N ALA A 57 -13.29 11.46 -10.28
CA ALA A 57 -12.89 12.82 -10.62
C ALA A 57 -13.44 13.28 -11.98
N ARG A 58 -13.65 12.35 -12.93
CA ARG A 58 -14.22 12.66 -14.25
C ARG A 58 -15.71 12.97 -14.21
N VAL A 59 -16.45 12.40 -13.26
CA VAL A 59 -17.92 12.51 -13.22
C VAL A 59 -18.41 13.47 -12.14
N THR A 60 -17.64 13.74 -11.08
CA THR A 60 -18.08 14.63 -10.00
C THR A 60 -18.12 16.09 -10.47
N ARG A 61 -19.19 16.81 -10.11
CA ARG A 61 -19.42 18.19 -10.55
C ARG A 61 -18.60 19.20 -9.72
N LEU A 62 -18.42 18.93 -8.43
CA LEU A 62 -17.82 19.86 -7.49
C LEU A 62 -16.31 19.94 -7.68
N ARG A 63 -15.78 21.16 -7.80
CA ARG A 63 -14.34 21.41 -8.05
C ARG A 63 -13.46 20.89 -6.91
N LEU A 64 -13.92 21.06 -5.66
CA LEU A 64 -13.18 20.60 -4.49
C LEU A 64 -13.02 19.07 -4.49
N ASP A 65 -14.08 18.32 -4.82
CA ASP A 65 -14.01 16.85 -4.88
C ASP A 65 -13.03 16.39 -5.97
N ARG A 66 -13.07 17.04 -7.15
CA ARG A 66 -12.11 16.78 -8.23
C ARG A 66 -10.68 17.02 -7.80
N MET A 67 -10.43 18.11 -7.08
CA MET A 67 -9.09 18.44 -6.59
C MET A 67 -8.58 17.38 -5.59
N LEU A 68 -9.42 17.00 -4.62
CA LEU A 68 -9.05 16.00 -3.60
C LEU A 68 -8.87 14.60 -4.20
N LEU A 69 -9.77 14.18 -5.10
CA LEU A 69 -9.62 12.92 -5.84
C LEU A 69 -8.39 12.96 -6.75
N GLY A 70 -8.10 14.09 -7.38
CA GLY A 70 -6.88 14.31 -8.15
C GLY A 70 -5.62 14.16 -7.32
N LEU A 71 -5.61 14.67 -6.08
CA LEU A 71 -4.50 14.47 -5.15
C LEU A 71 -4.35 12.98 -4.77
N MET A 72 -5.44 12.29 -4.49
CA MET A 72 -5.42 10.84 -4.21
C MET A 72 -4.88 10.04 -5.41
N MET A 73 -5.27 10.42 -6.63
CA MET A 73 -4.79 9.84 -7.88
C MET A 73 -3.28 10.03 -8.05
N VAL A 74 -2.78 11.26 -7.88
CA VAL A 74 -1.33 11.56 -7.97
C VAL A 74 -0.55 10.80 -6.91
N GLY A 75 -1.05 10.75 -5.67
CA GLY A 75 -0.42 9.98 -4.60
C GLY A 75 -0.36 8.47 -4.90
N ALA A 76 -1.47 7.87 -5.34
CA ALA A 76 -1.51 6.47 -5.72
C ALA A 76 -0.59 6.14 -6.90
N LEU A 77 -0.55 7.01 -7.92
CA LEU A 77 0.38 6.86 -9.05
C LEU A 77 1.83 6.93 -8.59
N PHE A 78 2.16 7.90 -7.73
CA PHE A 78 3.51 8.05 -7.19
C PHE A 78 3.94 6.79 -6.43
N VAL A 79 3.11 6.29 -5.51
CA VAL A 79 3.43 5.08 -4.74
C VAL A 79 3.53 3.86 -5.66
N LEU A 80 2.61 3.68 -6.62
CA LEU A 80 2.69 2.57 -7.58
C LEU A 80 3.99 2.58 -8.39
N LEU A 81 4.44 3.76 -8.81
CA LEU A 81 5.71 3.90 -9.52
C LEU A 81 6.90 3.60 -8.62
N GLU A 82 6.90 4.06 -7.37
CA GLU A 82 7.96 3.75 -6.40
C GLU A 82 8.02 2.24 -6.09
N GLU A 83 6.87 1.59 -5.84
CA GLU A 83 6.78 0.15 -5.55
C GLU A 83 7.22 -0.72 -6.73
N THR A 84 7.01 -0.24 -7.96
CA THR A 84 7.44 -0.94 -9.16
C THR A 84 8.84 -0.54 -9.64
N ASP A 85 9.59 0.26 -8.87
CA ASP A 85 10.85 0.86 -9.32
C ASP A 85 10.74 1.46 -10.75
N TYR A 86 9.63 2.15 -11.02
CA TYR A 86 9.27 2.72 -12.31
C TYR A 86 9.25 1.70 -13.47
N GLY A 87 8.92 0.44 -13.17
CA GLY A 87 8.89 -0.68 -14.11
C GLY A 87 10.29 -1.18 -14.54
N ARG A 88 11.35 -0.73 -13.87
CA ARG A 88 12.73 -1.02 -14.27
C ARG A 88 13.07 -2.50 -14.20
N HIS A 89 12.53 -3.23 -13.23
CA HIS A 89 12.72 -4.67 -13.10
C HIS A 89 12.26 -5.44 -14.33
N PHE A 90 11.10 -5.08 -14.91
CA PHE A 90 10.63 -5.67 -16.17
C PHE A 90 11.54 -5.32 -17.34
N PHE A 91 12.00 -4.07 -17.40
CA PHE A 91 12.89 -3.62 -18.46
C PHE A 91 14.25 -4.31 -18.43
N ASP A 92 14.85 -4.44 -17.25
CA ASP A 92 16.13 -5.13 -17.05
C ASP A 92 15.98 -6.63 -17.32
N LEU A 93 14.84 -7.23 -16.95
CA LEU A 93 14.52 -8.62 -17.30
C LEU A 93 14.46 -8.82 -18.81
N VAL A 94 13.70 -7.98 -19.54
CA VAL A 94 13.53 -8.09 -21.01
C VAL A 94 14.86 -7.87 -21.74
N ARG A 95 15.76 -7.03 -21.21
CA ARG A 95 17.07 -6.76 -21.81
C ARG A 95 18.16 -7.77 -21.40
N GLY A 96 17.86 -8.73 -20.53
CA GLY A 96 18.87 -9.62 -19.96
C GLY A 96 19.91 -8.88 -19.10
N GLN A 97 19.53 -7.74 -18.54
CA GLN A 97 20.36 -6.87 -17.69
C GLN A 97 20.05 -7.03 -16.20
N ALA A 98 19.14 -7.94 -15.83
CA ALA A 98 18.85 -8.29 -14.44
C ALA A 98 20.15 -8.72 -13.74
N GLY A 99 20.61 -7.94 -12.75
CA GLY A 99 21.87 -8.19 -12.04
C GLY A 99 23.05 -7.30 -12.44
N SER A 100 22.92 -6.47 -13.47
CA SER A 100 24.02 -5.62 -13.95
C SER A 100 24.35 -4.42 -13.07
N LEU A 101 23.55 -4.16 -12.03
CA LEU A 101 23.74 -3.01 -11.15
C LEU A 101 23.46 -3.38 -9.70
N ASP A 102 24.31 -2.84 -8.82
CA ASP A 102 24.28 -3.00 -7.38
C ASP A 102 23.10 -2.23 -6.75
N PRO A 103 22.16 -2.90 -6.05
CA PRO A 103 21.02 -2.28 -5.38
C PRO A 103 21.43 -1.21 -4.36
N GLU A 104 22.58 -1.36 -3.69
CA GLU A 104 23.04 -0.41 -2.67
C GLU A 104 23.48 0.94 -3.27
N ARG A 105 23.79 0.96 -4.58
CA ARG A 105 24.14 2.19 -5.31
C ARG A 105 22.97 2.80 -6.06
N TRP A 106 21.79 2.18 -6.01
CA TRP A 106 20.60 2.68 -6.69
C TRP A 106 19.93 3.81 -5.92
N ARG A 107 20.26 5.05 -6.29
CA ARG A 107 19.51 6.27 -5.91
C ARG A 107 18.39 6.59 -6.92
N ARG A 108 17.58 5.59 -7.29
CA ARG A 108 16.60 5.70 -8.38
C ARG A 108 15.20 5.99 -7.89
N ASN A 109 14.78 5.31 -6.84
CA ASN A 109 13.55 5.57 -6.14
C ASN A 109 13.83 6.51 -4.96
N LEU A 110 12.86 7.37 -4.64
CA LEU A 110 12.99 8.28 -3.49
C LEU A 110 13.04 7.46 -2.19
N HIS A 111 12.48 6.26 -2.20
CA HIS A 111 12.49 5.31 -1.09
C HIS A 111 13.91 4.92 -0.63
N SER A 112 14.91 4.80 -1.52
CA SER A 112 16.29 4.39 -1.17
C SER A 112 17.23 5.55 -0.85
N VAL A 113 16.78 6.80 -0.99
CA VAL A 113 17.64 7.98 -0.77
C VAL A 113 17.98 8.11 0.71
N THR A 114 19.27 7.99 1.02
CA THR A 114 19.83 8.27 2.35
C THR A 114 20.17 9.75 2.47
N MET A 115 19.64 10.41 3.49
CA MET A 115 19.87 11.82 3.83
C MET A 115 21.24 12.03 4.49
N ALA A 116 21.63 13.29 4.66
CA ALA A 116 22.92 13.68 5.26
C ALA A 116 23.11 13.20 6.71
N ASP A 117 22.02 12.93 7.43
CA ASP A 117 22.02 12.40 8.79
C ASP A 117 22.06 10.86 8.86
N GLY A 118 22.17 10.19 7.70
CA GLY A 118 22.20 8.74 7.59
C GLY A 118 20.81 8.07 7.62
N GLN A 119 19.72 8.85 7.72
CA GLN A 119 18.37 8.30 7.68
C GLN A 119 17.88 8.13 6.24
N MET A 120 17.12 7.06 5.97
CA MET A 120 16.45 6.87 4.69
C MET A 120 15.19 7.75 4.60
N LEU A 121 14.96 8.39 3.47
CA LEU A 121 13.75 9.18 3.21
C LEU A 121 12.47 8.34 3.36
N ALA A 122 12.53 7.04 3.03
CA ALA A 122 11.45 6.09 3.31
C ALA A 122 11.01 6.06 4.77
N SER A 123 11.92 6.22 5.73
CA SER A 123 11.57 6.24 7.16
C SER A 123 10.64 7.39 7.51
N TRP A 124 10.85 8.57 6.89
CA TRP A 124 9.98 9.73 7.05
C TRP A 124 8.62 9.53 6.39
N PHE A 125 8.57 8.92 5.20
CA PHE A 125 7.31 8.55 4.56
C PHE A 125 6.53 7.53 5.41
N LYS A 126 7.21 6.53 5.99
CA LYS A 126 6.58 5.56 6.91
C LYS A 126 6.02 6.25 8.15
N LEU A 127 6.74 7.21 8.73
CA LEU A 127 6.24 7.99 9.86
C LEU A 127 5.00 8.82 9.47
N ALA A 128 5.06 9.54 8.34
CA ALA A 128 3.95 10.35 7.85
C ALA A 128 2.70 9.48 7.59
N ALA A 129 2.87 8.32 6.95
CA ALA A 129 1.79 7.37 6.71
C ALA A 129 1.15 6.87 8.02
N ARG A 130 1.96 6.58 9.05
CA ARG A 130 1.44 6.20 10.39
C ARG A 130 0.66 7.33 11.04
N LEU A 131 1.14 8.58 10.94
CA LEU A 131 0.43 9.74 11.47
C LEU A 131 -0.91 9.93 10.77
N VAL A 132 -0.97 9.81 9.43
CA VAL A 132 -2.22 9.88 8.67
C VAL A 132 -3.17 8.75 9.09
N LEU A 133 -2.66 7.53 9.23
CA LEU A 133 -3.44 6.37 9.65
C LEU A 133 -4.07 6.57 11.04
N VAL A 134 -3.30 7.03 12.02
CA VAL A 134 -3.83 7.29 13.37
C VAL A 134 -4.77 8.48 13.37
N THR A 135 -4.39 9.61 12.78
CA THR A 135 -5.20 10.83 12.86
C THR A 135 -6.48 10.72 12.03
N TRP A 136 -6.37 10.32 10.76
CA TRP A 136 -7.46 10.35 9.80
C TRP A 136 -8.40 9.14 9.91
N PHE A 137 -7.86 7.93 10.07
CA PHE A 137 -8.67 6.70 10.05
C PHE A 137 -9.05 6.17 11.44
N LEU A 138 -8.29 6.53 12.48
CA LEU A 138 -8.58 6.11 13.85
C LEU A 138 -9.27 7.22 14.65
N LEU A 139 -8.64 8.39 14.80
CA LEU A 139 -9.14 9.43 15.70
C LEU A 139 -10.30 10.22 15.10
N LEU A 140 -10.17 10.72 13.87
CA LEU A 140 -11.16 11.63 13.27
C LEU A 140 -12.59 11.05 13.21
N PRO A 141 -12.82 9.78 12.79
CA PRO A 141 -14.16 9.19 12.72
C PRO A 141 -14.83 8.97 14.08
N LEU A 142 -14.03 8.94 15.16
CA LEU A 142 -14.50 8.76 16.53
C LEU A 142 -14.79 10.10 17.20
N LEU A 143 -13.92 11.09 16.98
CA LEU A 143 -13.95 12.37 17.67
C LEU A 143 -14.84 13.41 16.98
N TRP A 144 -15.02 13.33 15.67
CA TRP A 144 -15.73 14.36 14.91
C TRP A 144 -16.92 13.79 14.12
N ARG A 145 -18.04 14.51 14.18
CA ARG A 145 -19.25 14.25 13.40
C ARG A 145 -19.60 15.49 12.58
N PRO A 146 -19.09 15.62 11.34
CA PRO A 146 -19.42 16.76 10.49
C PRO A 146 -20.92 16.75 10.15
N PRO A 147 -21.50 17.93 9.84
CA PRO A 147 -22.90 18.01 9.41
C PRO A 147 -23.11 17.20 8.13
N PRO A 148 -24.30 16.58 7.96
CA PRO A 148 -24.64 15.88 6.73
C PRO A 148 -24.57 16.84 5.53
N GLY A 149 -24.08 16.34 4.39
CA GLY A 149 -23.94 17.13 3.16
C GLY A 149 -22.70 18.02 3.07
N GLY A 150 -21.96 18.24 4.18
CA GLY A 150 -20.70 18.98 4.14
C GLY A 150 -19.61 18.23 3.36
N TRP A 151 -18.70 18.96 2.70
CA TRP A 151 -17.58 18.35 1.96
C TRP A 151 -16.74 17.42 2.85
N VAL A 152 -16.52 17.80 4.11
CA VAL A 152 -15.81 16.98 5.11
C VAL A 152 -16.48 15.63 5.32
N ALA A 153 -17.81 15.58 5.39
CA ALA A 153 -18.55 14.34 5.63
C ALA A 153 -18.34 13.32 4.51
N ARG A 154 -18.06 13.77 3.28
CA ARG A 154 -17.80 12.88 2.14
C ARG A 154 -16.45 12.20 2.22
N PHE A 155 -15.44 12.90 2.71
CA PHE A 155 -14.07 12.39 2.85
C PHE A 155 -13.78 11.79 4.24
N LEU A 156 -14.66 11.99 5.22
CA LEU A 156 -14.44 11.40 6.53
C LEU A 156 -14.56 9.87 6.46
N PRO A 157 -13.55 9.09 6.90
CA PRO A 157 -13.66 7.63 6.92
C PRO A 157 -14.82 7.17 7.81
N SER A 158 -15.48 6.08 7.44
CA SER A 158 -16.47 5.45 8.31
C SER A 158 -15.80 4.82 9.55
N ARG A 159 -16.57 4.57 10.61
CA ARG A 159 -16.05 3.91 11.83
C ARG A 159 -15.51 2.50 11.60
N TRP A 160 -15.89 1.87 10.49
CA TRP A 160 -15.35 0.56 10.11
C TRP A 160 -13.86 0.65 9.75
N PHE A 161 -13.38 1.79 9.24
CA PHE A 161 -11.94 2.00 9.03
C PHE A 161 -11.15 1.97 10.32
N THR A 162 -11.72 2.44 11.44
CA THR A 162 -11.11 2.34 12.76
C THR A 162 -10.85 0.89 13.12
N ALA A 163 -11.82 -0.01 12.90
CA ALA A 163 -11.65 -1.44 13.12
C ALA A 163 -10.59 -2.06 12.19
N THR A 164 -10.59 -1.66 10.91
CA THR A 164 -9.57 -2.12 9.94
C THR A 164 -8.16 -1.68 10.32
N VAL A 165 -8.00 -0.46 10.84
CA VAL A 165 -6.71 0.04 11.36
C VAL A 165 -6.25 -0.76 12.57
N MET A 166 -7.14 -1.05 13.52
CA MET A 166 -6.79 -1.90 14.66
C MET A 166 -6.35 -3.29 14.21
N LEU A 167 -7.08 -3.88 13.25
CA LEU A 167 -6.70 -5.15 12.65
C LEU A 167 -5.33 -5.05 11.97
N LEU A 168 -5.01 -3.92 11.32
CA LEU A 168 -3.70 -3.69 10.70
C LEU A 168 -2.56 -3.74 11.71
N LEU A 169 -2.72 -3.05 12.84
CA LEU A 169 -1.71 -3.06 13.90
C LEU A 169 -1.53 -4.47 14.48
N MET A 170 -2.62 -5.19 14.72
CA MET A 170 -2.59 -6.57 15.23
C MET A 170 -1.90 -7.53 14.25
N VAL A 171 -2.24 -7.43 12.96
CA VAL A 171 -1.66 -8.30 11.94
C VAL A 171 -0.18 -8.01 11.73
N SER A 172 0.22 -6.74 11.69
CA SER A 172 1.63 -6.36 11.60
C SER A 172 2.43 -6.91 12.79
N ALA A 173 1.91 -6.76 14.01
CA ALA A 173 2.53 -7.32 15.21
C ALA A 173 2.62 -8.85 15.15
N LEU A 174 1.57 -9.52 14.65
CA LEU A 174 1.57 -10.96 14.46
C LEU A 174 2.63 -11.40 13.44
N ALA A 175 2.73 -10.73 12.28
CA ALA A 175 3.69 -11.08 11.24
C ALA A 175 5.14 -11.01 11.76
N HIS A 176 5.49 -9.93 12.46
CA HIS A 176 6.79 -9.81 13.12
C HIS A 176 6.99 -10.90 14.18
N GLY A 177 5.99 -11.15 15.03
CA GLY A 177 6.09 -12.19 16.05
C GLY A 177 6.21 -13.62 15.50
N LEU A 178 5.70 -13.90 14.30
CA LEU A 178 5.89 -15.19 13.62
C LEU A 178 7.29 -15.30 13.03
N ASP A 179 7.81 -14.21 12.44
CA ASP A 179 9.17 -14.15 11.90
C ASP A 179 10.23 -14.28 13.00
N ASP A 180 10.07 -13.58 14.13
CA ASP A 180 10.96 -13.65 15.29
C ASP A 180 11.06 -15.07 15.88
N ARG A 181 10.02 -15.88 15.69
CA ARG A 181 9.99 -17.31 16.09
C ARG A 181 10.61 -18.24 15.05
N GLY A 182 11.12 -17.71 13.94
CA GLY A 182 11.73 -18.48 12.87
C GLY A 182 10.75 -19.21 11.96
N LEU A 183 9.45 -18.88 12.00
CA LEU A 183 8.44 -19.55 11.17
C LEU A 183 8.53 -19.19 9.67
N GLY A 184 9.33 -18.17 9.33
CA GLY A 184 9.68 -17.83 7.95
C GLY A 184 10.89 -18.60 7.39
N ILE A 185 11.54 -19.46 8.20
CA ILE A 185 12.73 -20.22 7.81
C ILE A 185 12.31 -21.55 7.17
N ILE A 186 12.85 -21.85 5.99
CA ILE A 186 12.64 -23.12 5.30
C ILE A 186 13.97 -23.82 5.09
N HIS A 187 14.07 -25.09 5.50
CA HIS A 187 15.26 -25.93 5.31
C HIS A 187 16.56 -25.28 5.85
N GLY A 188 16.44 -24.50 6.93
CA GLY A 188 17.57 -23.78 7.54
C GLY A 188 17.95 -22.47 6.84
N SER A 189 17.25 -22.09 5.77
CA SER A 189 17.46 -20.85 5.02
C SER A 189 16.38 -19.82 5.35
N GLN A 190 16.79 -18.55 5.48
CA GLN A 190 15.86 -17.44 5.65
C GLN A 190 14.94 -17.32 4.43
N GLY A 191 13.66 -17.03 4.66
CA GLY A 191 12.70 -16.80 3.60
C GLY A 191 12.95 -15.50 2.83
N ASN A 192 12.35 -15.38 1.63
CA ASN A 192 12.54 -14.23 0.74
C ASN A 192 11.99 -12.88 1.25
N LEU A 193 11.27 -12.87 2.38
CA LEU A 193 10.80 -11.65 3.06
C LEU A 193 11.61 -11.36 4.33
N HIS A 194 12.74 -12.05 4.56
CA HIS A 194 13.60 -11.75 5.69
C HIS A 194 14.02 -10.28 5.66
N LYS A 195 13.84 -9.57 6.79
CA LYS A 195 13.98 -8.10 6.94
C LYS A 195 12.94 -7.24 6.21
N ASN A 196 12.04 -7.86 5.43
CA ASN A 196 10.93 -7.23 4.71
C ASN A 196 9.57 -7.78 5.18
N ILE A 197 9.43 -8.12 6.45
CA ILE A 197 8.14 -8.58 7.01
C ILE A 197 7.13 -7.44 7.08
N SER A 198 7.59 -6.19 7.07
CA SER A 198 6.73 -5.01 7.02
C SER A 198 5.84 -4.97 5.78
N GLU A 199 6.16 -5.72 4.73
CA GLU A 199 5.37 -5.82 3.49
C GLU A 199 3.94 -6.28 3.71
N PHE A 200 3.69 -7.14 4.72
CA PHE A 200 2.32 -7.49 5.10
C PHE A 200 1.53 -6.29 5.63
N GLY A 201 2.19 -5.39 6.36
CA GLY A 201 1.61 -4.14 6.83
C GLY A 201 1.37 -3.15 5.70
N GLU A 202 2.30 -3.08 4.74
CA GLU A 202 2.20 -2.22 3.55
C GLU A 202 1.04 -2.66 2.64
N LEU A 203 0.88 -3.96 2.38
CA LEU A 203 -0.30 -4.49 1.68
C LEU A 203 -1.62 -4.07 2.35
N LEU A 204 -1.70 -4.15 3.68
CA LEU A 204 -2.92 -3.78 4.37
C LEU A 204 -3.19 -2.27 4.35
N LEU A 205 -2.13 -1.45 4.39
CA LEU A 205 -2.23 -0.01 4.20
C LEU A 205 -2.76 0.33 2.81
N TYR A 206 -2.26 -0.33 1.75
CA TYR A 206 -2.75 -0.11 0.39
C TYR A 206 -4.17 -0.61 0.19
N TYR A 207 -4.52 -1.74 0.81
CA TYR A 207 -5.91 -2.21 0.85
C TYR A 207 -6.84 -1.21 1.54
N LEU A 208 -6.43 -0.63 2.67
CA LEU A 208 -7.18 0.42 3.37
C LEU A 208 -7.39 1.64 2.48
N ALA A 209 -6.32 2.11 1.80
CA ALA A 209 -6.38 3.23 0.86
C ALA A 209 -7.32 2.93 -0.32
N MET A 210 -7.28 1.71 -0.86
CA MET A 210 -8.17 1.27 -1.93
C MET A 210 -9.64 1.32 -1.51
N VAL A 211 -9.99 0.67 -0.39
CA VAL A 211 -11.37 0.64 0.11
C VAL A 211 -11.86 2.05 0.44
N TYR A 212 -11.03 2.87 1.08
CA TYR A 212 -11.33 4.28 1.37
C TYR A 212 -11.61 5.08 0.11
N THR A 213 -10.79 4.90 -0.93
CA THR A 213 -10.94 5.63 -2.18
C THR A 213 -12.20 5.21 -2.92
N VAL A 214 -12.53 3.92 -2.95
CA VAL A 214 -13.76 3.40 -3.56
C VAL A 214 -14.99 3.94 -2.82
N GLU A 215 -15.00 3.94 -1.49
CA GLU A 215 -16.11 4.48 -0.70
C GLU A 215 -16.27 5.99 -0.90
N THR A 216 -15.16 6.73 -0.86
CA THR A 216 -15.13 8.19 -1.09
C THR A 216 -15.59 8.54 -2.50
N ALA A 217 -15.12 7.80 -3.50
CA ALA A 217 -15.55 7.92 -4.88
C ALA A 217 -17.07 7.79 -4.98
N GLY A 218 -17.67 6.74 -4.40
CA GLY A 218 -19.11 6.55 -4.40
C GLY A 218 -19.88 7.73 -3.81
N ARG A 219 -19.40 8.29 -2.69
CA ARG A 219 -20.02 9.47 -2.05
C ARG A 219 -19.89 10.74 -2.89
N CYS A 220 -18.75 10.96 -3.55
CA CYS A 220 -18.52 12.11 -4.41
C CYS A 220 -19.35 12.07 -5.70
N VAL A 221 -19.69 10.89 -6.20
CA VAL A 221 -20.59 10.72 -7.34
C VAL A 221 -22.05 10.89 -6.92
N GLY A 222 -22.49 10.22 -5.85
CA GLY A 222 -23.89 10.27 -5.38
C GLY A 222 -24.30 11.62 -4.76
N GLY A 223 -23.36 12.36 -4.18
CA GLY A 223 -23.62 13.68 -3.59
C GLY A 223 -23.94 14.80 -4.60
N ALA A 224 -23.89 14.52 -5.90
CA ALA A 224 -24.24 15.49 -6.95
C ALA A 224 -25.76 15.64 -7.17
N GLU A 225 -26.60 14.85 -6.50
CA GLU A 225 -28.05 14.82 -6.69
C GLU A 225 -28.85 15.68 -5.69
N THR A 226 -28.26 16.21 -4.63
CA THR A 226 -28.94 17.21 -3.79
C THR A 226 -28.83 18.58 -4.47
N PRO A 227 -29.94 19.18 -4.95
CA PRO A 227 -29.91 20.52 -5.50
C PRO A 227 -29.35 21.48 -4.46
N ASP A 228 -28.54 22.44 -4.90
CA ASP A 228 -28.18 23.58 -4.08
C ASP A 228 -29.49 24.32 -3.76
N PRO A 229 -29.90 24.50 -2.48
CA PRO A 229 -31.11 25.23 -2.15
C PRO A 229 -31.06 26.73 -2.49
N ALA A 230 -30.03 27.17 -3.22
CA ALA A 230 -29.78 28.55 -3.62
C ALA A 230 -29.79 28.79 -5.16
N GLU A 231 -30.21 27.82 -5.98
CA GLU A 231 -30.59 28.04 -7.40
C GLU A 231 -32.12 27.91 -7.59
#